data_AF-A0A6I5I446-F1
#
_entry.id   AF-A0A6I5I446-F1
#
_cell.length_a   1.000
_cell.length_b   1.000
_cell.length_c   1.000
_cell.angle_alpha   90.00
_cell.angle_beta   90.00
_cell.angle_gamma   90.00
#
_symmetry.space_group_name_H-M   'P 1'
#
loop_
_entity.id
_entity.type
_entity.pdbx_description
1 polymer ?
#
loop_
_entity_poly.entity_id
_entity_poly.type
_entity_poly.pdbx_seq_one_letter_code
_entity_poly.pdbx_strand_id
1 'polypeptide(L)'
;MPPRSALPPPPPPVEIRAWPDREALLADRAYLLGVLVRMHIGPGRLGLLWLWGLLGALGWSLIGTALIAFEDTYDFFSAVFGVVLFAMGAACLVPAVVLVAAGVRRDTAVRRLLERWGELDRDPARDALLRLPGTSLVWLLPSFVLCALGLYACVVVPAGAVRGQDTYGLMALIMGLGFLTWIVGLIGIVKAFWHRRWILRTLAGGTAPGPLISAGGGAHR
;
A
#
# COMPACT_ATOMS: atom_id res chain seq x y z
N MET A 1 26.26 12.69 0.37
CA MET A 1 25.12 11.93 0.95
C MET A 1 23.85 12.69 0.66
N PRO A 2 22.87 12.17 -0.11
CA PRO A 2 21.62 12.89 -0.34
C PRO A 2 20.77 12.89 0.94
N PRO A 3 19.98 13.96 1.20
CA PRO A 3 19.23 14.10 2.44
C PRO A 3 18.17 12.99 2.56
N ARG A 4 18.12 12.31 3.71
CA ARG A 4 17.31 11.10 3.94
C ARG A 4 15.79 11.31 4.01
N SER A 5 15.26 12.53 3.80
CA SER A 5 13.83 12.81 4.02
C SER A 5 13.13 13.61 2.93
N ALA A 6 13.84 14.34 2.07
CA ALA A 6 13.23 15.19 1.06
C ALA A 6 12.92 14.41 -0.22
N LEU A 7 11.69 14.57 -0.73
CA LEU A 7 11.38 14.13 -2.10
C LEU A 7 12.26 14.93 -3.07
N PRO A 8 12.79 14.30 -4.14
CA PRO A 8 13.51 15.04 -5.15
C PRO A 8 12.60 16.11 -5.77
N PRO A 9 13.16 17.24 -6.22
CA PRO A 9 12.37 18.31 -6.79
C PRO A 9 11.63 17.85 -8.06
N PRO A 10 10.47 18.46 -8.38
CA PRO A 10 9.86 18.28 -9.68
C PRO A 10 10.80 18.77 -10.80
N PRO A 11 10.67 18.26 -12.03
CA PRO A 11 11.45 18.76 -13.14
C PRO A 11 11.16 20.26 -13.36
N PRO A 12 12.17 21.05 -13.75
CA PRO A 12 11.98 22.47 -14.02
C PRO A 12 10.91 22.71 -15.11
N PRO A 13 10.04 23.71 -14.93
CA PRO A 13 9.14 24.22 -15.98
C PRO A 13 9.90 24.48 -17.28
N VAL A 14 9.23 24.30 -18.41
CA VAL A 14 9.83 24.40 -19.75
C VAL A 14 10.58 25.72 -19.93
N GLU A 15 10.06 26.79 -19.33
CA GLU A 15 10.53 28.17 -19.40
C GLU A 15 11.89 28.40 -18.73
N ILE A 16 12.31 27.53 -17.80
CA ILE A 16 13.56 27.67 -17.03
C ILE A 16 14.49 26.46 -17.15
N ARG A 17 14.27 25.58 -18.14
CA ARG A 17 15.13 24.43 -18.38
C ARG A 17 16.49 24.88 -18.89
N ALA A 18 17.53 24.67 -18.09
CA ALA A 18 18.89 25.09 -18.40
C ALA A 18 19.88 23.90 -18.47
N TRP A 19 19.47 22.79 -19.10
CA TRP A 19 20.41 21.70 -19.37
C TRP A 19 21.37 22.11 -20.50
N PRO A 20 22.68 21.88 -20.32
CA PRO A 20 23.68 22.26 -21.32
C PRO A 20 23.57 21.42 -22.60
N ASP A 21 23.14 20.16 -22.49
CA ASP A 21 22.93 19.24 -23.60
C ASP A 21 21.89 18.16 -23.26
N ARG A 22 21.47 17.40 -24.29
CA ARG A 22 20.49 16.32 -24.14
C ARG A 22 21.02 15.20 -23.23
N GLU A 23 22.32 14.92 -23.27
CA GLU A 23 22.93 13.89 -22.43
C GLU A 23 22.89 14.25 -20.94
N ALA A 24 23.11 15.51 -20.56
CA ALA A 24 22.93 15.97 -19.19
C ALA A 24 21.48 15.78 -18.70
N LEU A 25 20.48 16.10 -19.55
CA LEU A 25 19.07 15.86 -19.24
C LEU A 25 18.79 14.37 -19.00
N LEU A 26 19.28 13.49 -19.88
CA LEU A 26 19.06 12.05 -19.78
C LEU A 26 19.78 11.44 -18.56
N ALA A 27 20.97 11.95 -18.21
CA ALA A 27 21.72 11.53 -17.03
C ALA A 27 20.99 11.89 -15.73
N ASP A 28 20.54 13.15 -15.59
CA ASP A 28 19.76 13.61 -14.44
C ASP A 28 18.44 12.84 -14.31
N ARG A 29 17.74 12.65 -15.43
CA ARG A 29 16.50 11.86 -15.48
C ARG A 29 16.73 10.43 -15.00
N ALA A 30 17.74 9.74 -15.53
CA ALA A 30 18.03 8.35 -15.16
C ALA A 30 18.38 8.23 -13.67
N TYR A 31 19.17 9.17 -13.13
CA TYR A 31 19.51 9.22 -11.72
C TYR A 31 18.26 9.41 -10.83
N LEU A 32 17.44 10.42 -11.12
CA LEU A 32 16.27 10.75 -10.33
C LEU A 32 15.17 9.69 -10.42
N LEU A 33 14.95 9.09 -11.59
CA LEU A 33 14.06 7.94 -11.76
C LEU A 33 14.55 6.74 -10.96
N GLY A 34 15.85 6.43 -10.98
CA GLY A 34 16.42 5.36 -10.17
C GLY A 34 16.21 5.56 -8.67
N VAL A 35 16.40 6.78 -8.18
CA VAL A 35 16.16 7.17 -6.77
C VAL A 35 14.67 7.07 -6.42
N LEU A 36 13.78 7.56 -7.27
CA LEU A 36 12.32 7.51 -7.07
C LEU A 36 11.79 6.06 -7.09
N VAL A 37 12.25 5.21 -8.01
CA VAL A 37 11.87 3.80 -8.07
C VAL A 37 12.31 3.05 -6.80
N ARG A 38 13.53 3.27 -6.34
CA ARG A 38 14.03 2.70 -5.08
C ARG A 38 13.23 3.19 -3.87
N MET A 39 12.81 4.45 -3.84
CA MET A 39 11.93 4.98 -2.78
C MET A 39 10.52 4.41 -2.83
N HIS A 40 10.00 4.06 -4.01
CA HIS A 40 8.65 3.52 -4.17
C HIS A 40 8.55 2.03 -3.85
N ILE A 41 9.53 1.23 -4.31
CA ILE A 41 9.45 -0.25 -4.37
C ILE A 41 10.60 -0.94 -3.61
N GLY A 42 11.44 -0.15 -2.92
CA GLY A 42 12.54 -0.71 -2.13
C GLY A 42 12.06 -1.75 -1.10
N PRO A 43 12.87 -2.80 -0.84
CA PRO A 43 12.51 -3.88 0.08
C PRO A 43 12.18 -3.38 1.49
N GLY A 44 12.81 -2.29 1.94
CA GLY A 44 12.49 -1.65 3.22
C GLY A 44 11.07 -1.12 3.32
N ARG A 45 10.44 -0.73 2.19
CA ARG A 45 9.03 -0.28 2.17
C ARG A 45 8.06 -1.45 2.31
N LEU A 46 8.43 -2.62 1.81
CA LEU A 46 7.68 -3.85 2.05
C LEU A 46 7.75 -4.21 3.54
N GLY A 47 8.96 -4.27 4.10
CA GLY A 47 9.14 -4.52 5.53
C GLY A 47 8.37 -3.54 6.41
N LEU A 48 8.34 -2.25 6.06
CA LEU A 48 7.56 -1.25 6.80
C LEU A 48 6.05 -1.50 6.70
N LEU A 49 5.54 -1.84 5.52
CA LEU A 49 4.12 -2.17 5.33
C LEU A 49 3.72 -3.39 6.16
N TRP A 50 4.56 -4.43 6.15
CA TRP A 50 4.37 -5.62 6.97
C TRP A 50 4.43 -5.32 8.45
N LEU A 51 5.38 -4.51 8.91
CA LEU A 51 5.50 -4.09 10.30
C LEU A 51 4.22 -3.39 10.78
N TRP A 52 3.71 -2.42 10.01
CA TRP A 52 2.47 -1.73 10.37
C TRP A 52 1.24 -2.64 10.24
N GLY A 53 1.23 -3.54 9.26
CA GLY A 53 0.20 -4.57 9.13
C GLY A 53 0.15 -5.50 10.35
N LEU A 54 1.29 -5.97 10.82
CA LEU A 54 1.43 -6.79 12.02
C LEU A 54 1.02 -6.04 13.28
N LEU A 55 1.42 -4.77 13.42
CA LEU A 55 1.00 -3.93 14.54
C LEU A 55 -0.52 -3.70 14.53
N GLY A 56 -1.11 -3.47 13.36
CA GLY A 56 -2.56 -3.38 13.19
C GLY A 56 -3.27 -4.68 13.54
N ALA A 57 -2.75 -5.82 13.07
CA ALA A 57 -3.27 -7.14 13.40
C ALA A 57 -3.19 -7.42 14.91
N LEU A 58 -2.07 -7.10 15.57
CA LEU A 58 -1.92 -7.19 17.02
C LEU A 58 -2.97 -6.33 17.74
N GLY A 59 -3.11 -5.07 17.33
CA GLY A 59 -4.09 -4.16 17.91
C GLY A 59 -5.53 -4.66 17.77
N TRP A 60 -5.88 -5.20 16.61
CA TRP A 60 -7.18 -5.81 16.38
C TRP A 60 -7.36 -7.11 17.16
N SER A 61 -6.33 -7.94 17.31
CA SER A 61 -6.39 -9.13 18.16
C SER A 61 -6.73 -8.77 19.60
N LEU A 62 -6.12 -7.73 20.16
CA LEU A 62 -6.43 -7.24 21.50
C LEU A 62 -7.87 -6.74 21.62
N ILE A 63 -8.36 -5.98 20.62
CA ILE A 63 -9.76 -5.52 20.56
C ILE A 63 -10.71 -6.71 20.46
N GLY A 64 -10.44 -7.67 19.58
CA GLY A 64 -11.28 -8.87 19.43
C GLY A 64 -11.31 -9.73 20.69
N THR A 65 -10.17 -9.90 21.38
CA THR A 65 -10.14 -10.55 22.70
C THR A 65 -10.95 -9.77 23.74
N ALA A 66 -10.91 -8.43 23.72
CA ALA A 66 -11.77 -7.63 24.59
C ALA A 66 -13.26 -7.86 24.29
N LEU A 67 -13.66 -7.93 23.01
CA LEU A 67 -15.04 -8.21 22.62
C LEU A 67 -15.52 -9.58 23.11
N ILE A 68 -14.68 -10.62 22.98
CA ILE A 68 -14.98 -11.96 23.50
C ILE A 68 -15.11 -11.90 25.03
N ALA A 69 -14.18 -11.23 25.72
CA ALA A 69 -14.25 -11.08 27.17
C ALA A 69 -15.54 -10.39 27.63
N PHE A 70 -16.01 -9.36 26.91
CA PHE A 70 -17.28 -8.70 27.20
C PHE A 70 -18.51 -9.59 26.97
N GLU A 71 -18.47 -10.48 25.99
CA GLU A 71 -19.55 -11.44 25.72
C GLU A 71 -19.64 -12.52 26.81
N ASP A 72 -18.48 -12.95 27.33
CA ASP A 72 -18.37 -13.94 28.40
C ASP A 72 -18.40 -13.32 29.82
N THR A 73 -18.63 -12.01 29.96
CA THR A 73 -18.54 -11.31 31.25
C THR A 73 -19.71 -11.68 32.18
N TYR A 74 -19.38 -12.33 33.30
CA TYR A 74 -20.28 -12.53 34.44
C TYR A 74 -19.85 -11.75 35.70
N ASP A 75 -18.66 -11.13 35.71
CA ASP A 75 -18.06 -10.48 36.87
C ASP A 75 -17.26 -9.20 36.55
N PHE A 76 -17.06 -8.34 37.56
CA PHE A 76 -16.43 -7.01 37.42
C PHE A 76 -14.98 -7.07 36.90
N PHE A 77 -14.22 -8.11 37.27
CA PHE A 77 -12.82 -8.24 36.85
C PHE A 77 -12.68 -8.47 35.35
N SER A 78 -13.55 -9.29 34.75
CA SER A 78 -13.58 -9.53 33.30
C SER A 78 -13.88 -8.24 32.53
N ALA A 79 -14.78 -7.41 33.04
CA ALA A 79 -15.09 -6.10 32.44
C ALA A 79 -13.87 -5.16 32.45
N VAL A 80 -13.18 -5.04 33.58
CA VAL A 80 -11.96 -4.21 33.68
C VAL A 80 -10.86 -4.72 32.74
N PHE A 81 -10.66 -6.03 32.67
CA PHE A 81 -9.70 -6.65 31.77
C PHE A 81 -10.00 -6.35 30.29
N GLY A 82 -11.28 -6.48 29.90
CA GLY A 82 -11.73 -6.13 28.54
C GLY A 82 -11.46 -4.67 28.19
N VAL A 83 -11.71 -3.73 29.10
CA VAL A 83 -11.43 -2.30 28.89
C VAL A 83 -9.93 -2.05 28.68
N VAL A 84 -9.06 -2.68 29.48
CA VAL A 84 -7.60 -2.54 29.34
C VAL A 84 -7.13 -3.09 27.99
N LEU A 85 -7.59 -4.28 27.60
CA LEU A 85 -7.26 -4.87 26.29
C LEU A 85 -7.73 -3.98 25.13
N PHE A 86 -8.95 -3.46 25.21
CA PHE A 86 -9.48 -2.55 24.20
C PHE A 86 -8.62 -1.29 24.06
N ALA A 87 -8.24 -0.67 25.18
CA ALA A 87 -7.39 0.52 25.19
C ALA A 87 -6.00 0.24 24.60
N MET A 88 -5.36 -0.87 24.98
CA MET A 88 -4.08 -1.30 24.41
C MET A 88 -4.20 -1.58 22.91
N GLY A 89 -5.25 -2.27 22.50
CA GLY A 89 -5.52 -2.58 21.10
C GLY A 89 -5.70 -1.33 20.25
N ALA A 90 -6.46 -0.35 20.74
CA ALA A 90 -6.61 0.96 20.10
C ALA A 90 -5.28 1.72 20.01
N ALA A 91 -4.47 1.68 21.07
CA ALA A 91 -3.15 2.31 21.10
C ALA A 91 -2.16 1.71 20.09
N CYS A 92 -2.32 0.42 19.71
CA CYS A 92 -1.55 -0.21 18.64
C CYS A 92 -2.15 0.07 17.24
N LEU A 93 -3.47 -0.08 17.11
CA LEU A 93 -4.17 -0.04 15.83
C LEU A 93 -4.16 1.37 15.22
N VAL A 94 -4.44 2.40 16.03
CA VAL A 94 -4.56 3.78 15.53
C VAL A 94 -3.25 4.27 14.90
N PRO A 95 -2.08 4.17 15.54
CA PRO A 95 -0.81 4.55 14.91
C PRO A 95 -0.50 3.76 13.65
N ALA A 96 -0.78 2.44 13.64
CA ALA A 96 -0.57 1.60 12.47
C ALA A 96 -1.36 2.12 11.26
N VAL A 97 -2.65 2.42 11.45
CA VAL A 97 -3.51 2.97 10.39
C VAL A 97 -3.01 4.32 9.91
N VAL A 98 -2.66 5.24 10.83
CA VAL A 98 -2.16 6.57 10.49
C VAL A 98 -0.87 6.50 9.67
N LEU A 99 0.06 5.63 10.05
CA LEU A 99 1.35 5.50 9.38
C LEU A 99 1.25 4.79 8.03
N VAL A 100 0.34 3.82 7.88
CA VAL A 100 0.00 3.24 6.58
C VAL A 100 -0.61 4.31 5.67
N ALA A 101 -1.57 5.09 6.16
CA ALA A 101 -2.21 6.16 5.39
C ALA A 101 -1.20 7.23 4.96
N ALA A 102 -0.33 7.68 5.87
CA ALA A 102 0.76 8.60 5.55
C ALA A 102 1.72 8.00 4.51
N GLY A 103 2.03 6.70 4.63
CA GLY A 103 2.82 5.95 3.67
C GLY A 103 2.20 5.96 2.26
N VAL A 104 0.90 5.69 2.15
CA VAL A 104 0.14 5.72 0.89
C VAL A 104 0.12 7.12 0.29
N ARG A 105 -0.10 8.17 1.11
CA ARG A 105 -0.05 9.57 0.64
C ARG A 105 1.34 9.91 0.07
N ARG A 106 2.42 9.54 0.75
CA ARG A 106 3.79 9.72 0.24
C ARG A 106 4.00 8.97 -1.08
N ASP A 107 3.47 7.76 -1.19
CA ASP A 107 3.56 6.96 -2.41
C ASP A 107 2.85 7.65 -3.60
N THR A 108 1.70 8.31 -3.38
CA THR A 108 1.04 9.09 -4.44
C THR A 108 1.88 10.29 -4.91
N ALA A 109 2.61 10.95 -4.00
CA ALA A 109 3.49 12.06 -4.35
C ALA A 109 4.69 11.56 -5.17
N VAL A 110 5.29 10.44 -4.78
CA VAL A 110 6.37 9.78 -5.54
C VAL A 110 5.90 9.37 -6.93
N ARG A 111 4.68 8.82 -7.05
CA ARG A 111 4.09 8.46 -8.35
C ARG A 111 3.94 9.65 -9.29
N ARG A 112 3.45 10.79 -8.79
CA ARG A 112 3.34 12.03 -9.59
C ARG A 112 4.69 12.51 -10.09
N LEU A 113 5.74 12.40 -9.26
CA LEU A 113 7.11 12.75 -9.66
C LEU A 113 7.66 11.77 -10.72
N LEU A 114 7.41 10.47 -10.56
CA LEU A 114 7.79 9.45 -11.55
C LEU A 114 7.13 9.68 -12.92
N GLU A 115 5.89 10.15 -12.94
CA GLU A 115 5.19 10.49 -14.18
C GLU A 115 5.80 11.75 -14.82
N ARG A 116 5.97 12.84 -14.06
CA ARG A 116 6.57 14.08 -14.57
C ARG A 116 7.99 13.91 -15.11
N TRP A 117 8.84 13.15 -14.41
CA TRP A 117 10.20 12.83 -14.87
C TRP A 117 10.20 11.80 -16.01
N GLY A 118 9.19 10.93 -16.06
CA GLY A 118 9.01 9.95 -17.14
C GLY A 118 8.61 10.58 -18.48
N GLU A 119 7.92 11.72 -18.45
CA GLU A 119 7.40 12.45 -19.62
C GLU A 119 8.46 13.32 -20.34
N LEU A 120 9.62 13.59 -19.74
CA LEU A 120 10.59 14.57 -20.27
C LEU A 120 11.24 14.17 -21.61
N ASP A 121 11.82 12.98 -21.68
CA ASP A 121 12.41 12.40 -22.89
C ASP A 121 12.57 10.87 -22.67
N ARG A 122 12.79 10.10 -23.72
CA ARG A 122 12.89 8.64 -23.67
C ARG A 122 14.31 8.16 -23.90
N ASP A 123 14.79 7.28 -23.03
CA ASP A 123 16.05 6.56 -23.18
C ASP A 123 15.86 5.07 -22.90
N PRO A 124 15.56 4.25 -23.93
CA PRO A 124 15.27 2.84 -23.74
C PRO A 124 16.45 2.03 -23.21
N ALA A 125 17.70 2.48 -23.42
CA ALA A 125 18.89 1.78 -22.94
C ALA A 125 19.07 1.96 -21.44
N ARG A 126 18.95 3.21 -20.93
CA ARG A 126 19.05 3.50 -19.50
C ARG A 126 17.81 3.09 -18.72
N ASP A 127 16.62 3.13 -19.35
CA ASP A 127 15.35 2.78 -18.70
C ASP A 127 15.20 1.25 -18.49
N ALA A 128 15.96 0.41 -19.20
CA ALA A 128 15.92 -1.05 -19.04
C ALA A 128 16.34 -1.50 -17.61
N LEU A 129 17.26 -0.76 -16.99
CA LEU A 129 17.73 -1.00 -15.62
C LEU A 129 16.64 -0.75 -14.56
N LEU A 130 15.57 -0.02 -14.91
CA LEU A 130 14.45 0.30 -14.03
C LEU A 130 13.38 -0.81 -13.98
N ARG A 131 13.53 -1.88 -14.77
CA ARG A 131 12.52 -2.96 -14.89
C ARG A 131 12.34 -3.80 -13.63
N LEU A 132 13.39 -3.92 -12.80
CA LEU A 132 13.43 -4.63 -11.51
C LEU A 132 12.36 -5.76 -11.36
N PRO A 133 12.36 -6.78 -12.25
CA PRO A 133 11.25 -7.72 -12.35
C PRO A 133 11.08 -8.56 -11.08
N GLY A 134 12.19 -8.92 -10.43
CA GLY A 134 12.17 -9.65 -9.16
C GLY A 134 11.48 -8.89 -8.04
N THR A 135 11.61 -7.57 -7.99
CA THR A 135 10.99 -6.77 -6.93
C THR A 135 9.48 -6.71 -7.11
N SER A 136 8.96 -6.62 -8.33
CA SER A 136 7.51 -6.71 -8.56
C SER A 136 6.93 -8.06 -8.10
N LEU A 137 7.67 -9.16 -8.32
CA LEU A 137 7.22 -10.50 -7.92
C LEU A 137 7.21 -10.67 -6.39
N VAL A 138 8.26 -10.18 -5.72
CA VAL A 138 8.38 -10.16 -4.25
C VAL A 138 7.31 -9.30 -3.60
N TRP A 139 6.79 -8.27 -4.28
CA TRP A 139 5.62 -7.55 -3.79
C TRP A 139 4.31 -8.30 -4.08
N LEU A 140 4.18 -8.89 -5.27
CA LEU A 140 2.92 -9.44 -5.74
C LEU A 140 2.53 -10.76 -5.06
N LEU A 141 3.46 -11.71 -4.94
CA LEU A 141 3.19 -13.03 -4.36
C LEU A 141 2.69 -12.96 -2.91
N PRO A 142 3.44 -12.37 -1.95
CA PRO A 142 2.97 -12.25 -0.57
C PRO A 142 1.68 -11.47 -0.45
N SER A 143 1.54 -10.38 -1.24
CA SER A 143 0.36 -9.54 -1.18
C SER A 143 -0.89 -10.25 -1.72
N PHE A 144 -0.72 -11.10 -2.74
CA PHE A 144 -1.78 -11.95 -3.25
C PHE A 144 -2.23 -12.97 -2.21
N VAL A 145 -1.28 -13.64 -1.55
CA VAL A 145 -1.58 -14.58 -0.46
C VAL A 145 -2.34 -13.88 0.67
N LEU A 146 -1.86 -12.71 1.13
CA LEU A 146 -2.56 -11.90 2.14
C LEU A 146 -3.97 -11.51 1.70
N CYS A 147 -4.14 -11.09 0.45
CA CYS A 147 -5.44 -10.70 -0.09
C CYS A 147 -6.43 -11.89 -0.11
N ALA A 148 -5.99 -13.05 -0.59
CA ALA A 148 -6.80 -14.26 -0.65
C ALA A 148 -7.17 -14.79 0.74
N LEU A 149 -6.19 -14.85 1.66
CA LEU A 149 -6.42 -15.26 3.05
C LEU A 149 -7.34 -14.28 3.79
N GLY A 150 -7.16 -12.98 3.55
CA GLY A 150 -8.01 -11.95 4.14
C GLY A 150 -9.46 -12.07 3.70
N LEU A 151 -9.71 -12.24 2.39
CA LEU A 151 -11.05 -12.47 1.84
C LEU A 151 -11.67 -13.77 2.36
N TYR A 152 -10.89 -14.85 2.43
CA TYR A 152 -11.34 -16.11 2.99
C TYR A 152 -11.80 -15.94 4.44
N ALA A 153 -11.00 -15.28 5.27
CA ALA A 153 -11.34 -15.00 6.67
C ALA A 153 -12.56 -14.07 6.81
N CYS A 154 -12.76 -13.09 5.93
CA CYS A 154 -13.91 -12.20 5.97
C CYS A 154 -15.22 -12.83 5.49
N VAL A 155 -15.17 -13.80 4.57
CA VAL A 155 -16.35 -14.29 3.85
C VAL A 155 -16.66 -15.73 4.18
N VAL A 156 -15.68 -16.63 4.05
CA VAL A 156 -15.91 -18.06 4.16
C VAL A 156 -16.11 -18.47 5.61
N VAL A 157 -15.31 -17.92 6.53
CA VAL A 157 -15.41 -18.26 7.96
C VAL A 157 -16.76 -17.82 8.55
N PRO A 158 -17.23 -16.57 8.37
CA PRO A 158 -18.54 -16.17 8.90
C PRO A 158 -19.72 -16.87 8.20
N ALA A 159 -19.58 -17.27 6.93
CA ALA A 159 -20.62 -18.03 6.23
C ALA A 159 -20.82 -19.44 6.80
N GLY A 160 -19.80 -20.01 7.45
CA GLY A 160 -19.88 -21.29 8.15
C GLY A 160 -20.32 -21.17 9.61
N ALA A 161 -20.54 -19.96 10.13
CA ALA A 161 -20.82 -19.76 11.54
C ALA A 161 -22.19 -20.30 11.96
N VAL A 162 -22.23 -21.04 13.06
CA VAL A 162 -23.44 -21.66 13.60
C VAL A 162 -23.97 -20.82 14.75
N ARG A 163 -25.21 -20.35 14.60
CA ARG A 163 -25.88 -19.55 15.63
C ARG A 163 -25.97 -20.31 16.95
N GLY A 164 -25.38 -19.75 18.01
CA GLY A 164 -25.38 -20.34 19.35
C GLY A 164 -24.19 -21.25 19.68
N GLN A 165 -23.31 -21.52 18.71
CA GLN A 165 -22.01 -22.18 18.95
C GLN A 165 -20.85 -21.18 18.78
N ASP A 166 -20.96 -20.27 17.81
CA ASP A 166 -19.97 -19.23 17.58
C ASP A 166 -20.36 -17.92 18.25
N THR A 167 -19.39 -17.28 18.92
CA THR A 167 -19.57 -15.98 19.58
C THR A 167 -19.46 -14.82 18.59
N TYR A 168 -20.19 -13.74 18.84
CA TYR A 168 -20.12 -12.54 18.00
C TYR A 168 -18.73 -11.89 18.07
N GLY A 169 -18.08 -11.93 19.24
CA GLY A 169 -16.72 -11.47 19.45
C GLY A 169 -15.70 -12.24 18.61
N LEU A 170 -15.82 -13.56 18.51
CA LEU A 170 -14.94 -14.39 17.67
C LEU A 170 -15.09 -14.05 16.20
N MET A 171 -16.32 -13.87 15.72
CA MET A 171 -16.56 -13.49 14.32
C MET A 171 -16.04 -12.08 14.02
N ALA A 172 -16.22 -11.11 14.93
CA ALA A 172 -15.65 -9.78 14.78
C ALA A 172 -14.10 -9.82 14.73
N LEU A 173 -13.47 -10.62 15.59
CA LEU A 173 -12.02 -10.83 15.59
C LEU A 173 -11.54 -11.34 14.23
N ILE A 174 -12.11 -12.44 13.74
CA ILE A 174 -11.71 -13.08 12.49
C ILE A 174 -11.94 -12.14 11.30
N MET A 175 -13.11 -11.50 11.24
CA MET A 175 -13.45 -10.59 10.14
C MET A 175 -12.52 -9.38 10.08
N GLY A 176 -12.17 -8.77 11.22
CA GLY A 176 -11.27 -7.62 11.21
C GLY A 176 -9.81 -7.99 10.95
N LEU A 177 -9.33 -9.17 11.41
CA LEU A 177 -8.03 -9.70 10.99
C LEU A 177 -8.01 -9.95 9.48
N GLY A 178 -9.07 -10.57 8.95
CA GLY A 178 -9.23 -10.78 7.52
C GLY A 178 -9.20 -9.48 6.74
N PHE A 179 -9.91 -8.46 7.24
CA PHE A 179 -10.03 -7.16 6.58
C PHE A 179 -8.69 -6.41 6.57
N LEU A 180 -7.95 -6.40 7.69
CA LEU A 180 -6.62 -5.80 7.74
C LEU A 180 -5.64 -6.52 6.80
N THR A 181 -5.65 -7.85 6.82
CA THR A 181 -4.83 -8.69 5.94
C THR A 181 -5.15 -8.40 4.47
N TRP A 182 -6.44 -8.28 4.14
CA TRP A 182 -6.92 -7.94 2.81
C TRP A 182 -6.46 -6.54 2.36
N ILE A 183 -6.59 -5.52 3.21
CA ILE A 183 -6.11 -4.16 2.90
C ILE A 183 -4.61 -4.13 2.66
N VAL A 184 -3.82 -4.76 3.53
CA VAL A 184 -2.35 -4.81 3.39
C VAL A 184 -1.96 -5.50 2.08
N GLY A 185 -2.60 -6.63 1.77
CA GLY A 185 -2.44 -7.31 0.49
C GLY A 185 -2.83 -6.43 -0.71
N LEU A 186 -3.96 -5.74 -0.66
CA LEU A 186 -4.42 -4.87 -1.73
C LEU A 186 -3.45 -3.71 -1.99
N ILE A 187 -2.89 -3.09 -0.95
CA ILE A 187 -1.88 -2.03 -1.08
C ILE A 187 -0.65 -2.55 -1.83
N GLY A 188 -0.17 -3.74 -1.49
CA GLY A 188 0.98 -4.36 -2.15
C GLY A 188 0.72 -4.75 -3.60
N ILE A 189 -0.45 -5.31 -3.90
CA ILE A 189 -0.92 -5.61 -5.26
C ILE A 189 -0.96 -4.33 -6.11
N VAL A 190 -1.62 -3.27 -5.62
CA VAL A 190 -1.74 -1.99 -6.33
C VAL A 190 -0.37 -1.39 -6.63
N LYS A 191 0.60 -1.50 -5.71
CA LYS A 191 1.99 -1.07 -5.95
C LYS A 191 2.66 -1.85 -7.07
N ALA A 192 2.59 -3.18 -7.04
CA ALA A 192 3.18 -4.03 -8.06
C ALA A 192 2.57 -3.76 -9.46
N PHE A 193 1.23 -3.66 -9.54
CA PHE A 193 0.55 -3.37 -10.80
C PHE A 193 0.87 -2.00 -11.35
N TRP A 194 0.92 -0.97 -10.50
CA TRP A 194 1.25 0.38 -10.95
C TRP A 194 2.68 0.46 -11.50
N HIS A 195 3.64 -0.21 -10.85
CA HIS A 195 5.01 -0.30 -11.35
C HIS A 195 5.07 -0.98 -12.72
N ARG A 196 4.42 -2.15 -12.85
CA ARG A 196 4.36 -2.86 -14.13
C ARG A 196 3.72 -2.01 -15.22
N ARG A 197 2.63 -1.31 -14.92
CA ARG A 197 1.97 -0.39 -15.87
C ARG A 197 2.87 0.77 -16.25
N TRP A 198 3.59 1.37 -15.29
CA TRP A 198 4.52 2.45 -15.55
C TRP A 198 5.67 1.97 -16.45
N ILE A 199 6.30 0.84 -16.13
CA ILE A 199 7.33 0.19 -16.97
C ILE A 199 6.82 -0.03 -18.39
N LEU A 200 5.61 -0.56 -18.57
CA LEU A 200 5.05 -0.79 -19.91
C LEU A 200 4.82 0.52 -20.66
N ARG A 201 4.30 1.57 -19.99
CA ARG A 201 4.12 2.90 -20.61
C ARG A 201 5.46 3.50 -21.03
N THR A 202 6.44 3.53 -20.13
CA THR A 202 7.74 4.18 -20.37
C THR A 202 8.63 3.39 -21.33
N LEU A 203 8.60 2.05 -21.30
CA LEU A 203 9.48 1.19 -22.11
C LEU A 203 8.87 0.66 -23.40
N ALA A 204 7.55 0.56 -23.52
CA ALA A 204 6.91 0.09 -24.75
C ALA A 204 6.44 1.24 -25.65
N GLY A 205 6.32 2.47 -25.12
CA GLY A 205 5.88 3.63 -25.93
C GLY A 205 4.44 3.52 -26.42
N GLY A 206 3.71 2.54 -25.91
CA GLY A 206 2.29 2.39 -26.18
C GLY A 206 1.51 3.49 -25.50
N THR A 207 0.75 4.24 -26.29
CA THR A 207 -0.49 4.88 -25.86
C THR A 207 -1.26 3.89 -24.98
N ALA A 208 -1.46 4.24 -23.72
CA ALA A 208 -2.11 3.34 -22.76
C ALA A 208 -3.51 2.96 -23.27
N PRO A 209 -3.99 1.71 -23.04
CA PRO A 209 -5.42 1.44 -23.08
C PRO A 209 -6.09 2.37 -22.07
N GLY A 210 -7.22 2.95 -22.49
CA GLY A 210 -7.98 3.96 -21.74
C GLY A 210 -8.26 3.56 -20.29
N PRO A 211 -8.59 4.54 -19.43
CA PRO A 211 -8.87 4.29 -18.02
C PRO A 211 -9.93 3.19 -17.86
N LEU A 212 -9.68 2.24 -16.94
CA LEU A 212 -10.61 1.14 -16.61
C LEU A 212 -11.91 1.63 -15.98
N ILE A 213 -11.97 2.92 -15.62
CA ILE A 213 -13.18 3.59 -15.16
C ILE A 213 -13.29 4.85 -16.02
N SER A 214 -14.02 4.73 -17.13
CA SER A 214 -14.71 5.86 -17.70
C SER A 214 -15.85 6.16 -16.75
N ALA A 215 -15.64 7.12 -15.83
CA ALA A 215 -16.77 7.73 -15.15
C ALA A 215 -17.59 8.39 -16.24
N GLY A 216 -18.67 7.71 -16.65
CA GLY A 216 -19.54 8.14 -17.73
C GLY A 216 -20.00 9.56 -17.47
N GLY A 217 -19.44 10.50 -18.23
CA GLY A 217 -19.98 11.84 -18.38
C GLY A 217 -21.25 11.76 -19.21
N GLY A 218 -22.30 11.19 -18.63
CA GLY A 218 -23.67 11.46 -19.04
C GLY A 218 -24.07 12.81 -18.47
N ALA A 219 -24.09 13.86 -19.29
CA ALA A 219 -24.84 15.08 -19.00
C ALA A 219 -25.18 15.80 -20.30
N HIS A 220 -26.40 15.51 -20.78
CA HIS A 220 -27.35 16.44 -21.37
C HIS A 220 -26.87 17.88 -21.66
N ARG A 221 -26.88 18.28 -22.93
CA ARG A 221 -27.90 19.15 -23.53
C ARG A 221 -27.73 19.24 -25.04
#